data_AF-A0A519W9J5-F1
#
_entry.id   AF-A0A519W9J5-F1
#
_cell.length_a   1.000
_cell.length_b   1.000
_cell.length_c   1.000
_cell.angle_alpha   90.00
_cell.angle_beta   90.00
_cell.angle_gamma   90.00
#
_symmetry.space_group_name_H-M   'P 1'
#
loop_
_entity.id
_entity.type
_entity.pdbx_description
1 polymer ?
#
loop_
_entity_poly.entity_id
_entity_poly.type
_entity_poly.pdbx_seq_one_letter_code
_entity_poly.pdbx_strand_id
1 'polypeptide(L)'
;KGKLNIVGIQSPLWSEIITTESQFEYLLLPKLLGVAERSWAADPDWATEADAKKSQELYKYAWSEFVNVVAKKELPRLDYYGGGFRYRIPDPGITMQDEKIMVNTQLPGFEIRYTTDGTLPTKSSKLYTAPLSETKNLSFRTFNKAGRGGRTISYGK
;
A
#
# COMPACT_ATOMS: atom_id res chain seq x y z
N LYS A 1 -2.70 34.60 -6.80
CA LYS A 1 -3.59 34.61 -7.98
C LYS A 1 -3.84 33.21 -8.56
N GLY A 2 -2.83 32.34 -8.71
CA GLY A 2 -3.00 31.00 -9.30
C GLY A 2 -4.01 30.06 -8.62
N LYS A 3 -4.08 30.03 -7.28
CA LYS A 3 -5.00 29.16 -6.53
C LYS A 3 -6.49 29.39 -6.85
N LEU A 4 -6.87 30.64 -7.15
CA LEU A 4 -8.26 31.00 -7.47
C LEU A 4 -8.74 30.46 -8.82
N ASN A 5 -7.83 30.00 -9.66
CA ASN A 5 -8.15 29.44 -10.99
C ASN A 5 -8.34 27.92 -10.95
N ILE A 6 -8.16 27.27 -9.80
CA ILE A 6 -8.29 25.82 -9.66
C ILE A 6 -9.74 25.50 -9.28
N VAL A 7 -10.50 24.94 -10.22
CA VAL A 7 -11.91 24.58 -10.02
C VAL A 7 -12.13 23.22 -9.36
N GLY A 8 -11.11 22.35 -9.37
CA GLY A 8 -11.21 21.02 -8.79
C GLY A 8 -10.09 20.09 -9.22
N ILE A 9 -10.23 18.83 -8.82
CA ILE A 9 -9.26 17.75 -9.04
C ILE A 9 -9.98 16.57 -9.68
N GLN A 10 -9.32 15.93 -10.65
CA GLN A 10 -9.79 14.71 -11.31
C GLN A 10 -8.69 13.67 -11.38
N SER A 11 -9.06 12.39 -11.46
CA SER A 11 -8.13 11.27 -11.64
C SER A 11 -8.65 10.36 -12.76
N PRO A 12 -8.26 10.62 -14.01
CA PRO A 12 -8.65 9.75 -15.13
C PRO A 12 -7.90 8.42 -15.07
N LEU A 13 -8.61 7.34 -15.35
CA LEU A 13 -8.03 6.01 -15.57
C LEU A 13 -8.30 5.61 -17.03
N TRP A 14 -7.27 5.72 -17.85
CA TRP A 14 -7.33 5.31 -19.25
C TRP A 14 -7.30 3.78 -19.35
N SER A 15 -8.10 3.24 -20.28
CA SER A 15 -8.42 1.81 -20.34
C SER A 15 -7.81 1.09 -21.53
N GLU A 16 -6.74 1.61 -22.15
CA GLU A 16 -6.18 1.00 -23.37
C GLU A 16 -5.72 -0.45 -23.16
N ILE A 17 -5.22 -0.76 -21.96
CA ILE A 17 -4.72 -2.10 -21.58
C ILE A 17 -5.58 -2.79 -20.52
N ILE A 18 -6.73 -2.21 -20.15
CA ILE A 18 -7.61 -2.74 -19.11
C ILE A 18 -8.67 -3.60 -19.77
N THR A 19 -8.46 -4.90 -19.75
CA THR A 19 -9.33 -5.87 -20.44
C THR A 19 -10.30 -6.58 -19.50
N THR A 20 -10.14 -6.42 -18.19
CA THR A 20 -11.00 -7.07 -17.18
C THR A 20 -11.36 -6.10 -16.06
N GLU A 21 -12.54 -6.30 -15.46
CA GLU A 21 -12.99 -5.55 -14.28
C GLU A 21 -11.98 -5.63 -13.12
N SER A 22 -11.34 -6.79 -12.95
CA SER A 22 -10.34 -7.00 -11.89
C SER A 22 -9.09 -6.14 -12.08
N GLN A 23 -8.65 -5.97 -13.32
CA GLN A 23 -7.53 -5.07 -13.63
C GLN A 23 -7.92 -3.61 -13.40
N PHE A 24 -9.16 -3.25 -13.75
CA PHE A 24 -9.70 -1.93 -13.49
C PHE A 24 -9.67 -1.61 -11.99
N GLU A 25 -10.25 -2.49 -11.16
CA GLU A 25 -10.26 -2.35 -9.70
C GLU A 25 -8.85 -2.30 -9.10
N TYR A 26 -7.94 -3.15 -9.59
CA TYR A 26 -6.55 -3.20 -9.14
C TYR A 26 -5.80 -1.89 -9.44
N LEU A 27 -6.04 -1.28 -10.60
CA LEU A 27 -5.39 -0.03 -10.99
C LEU A 27 -6.01 1.20 -10.35
N LEU A 28 -7.31 1.13 -10.01
CA LEU A 28 -8.06 2.21 -9.38
C LEU A 28 -7.85 2.26 -7.86
N LEU A 29 -7.96 1.12 -7.18
CA LEU A 29 -7.95 1.02 -5.72
C LEU A 29 -6.61 0.50 -5.20
N PRO A 30 -6.05 1.07 -4.11
CA PRO A 30 -6.67 2.07 -3.21
C PRO A 30 -6.45 3.53 -3.58
N LYS A 31 -5.73 3.84 -4.67
CA LYS A 31 -5.28 5.21 -5.00
C LYS A 31 -6.41 6.22 -5.10
N LEU A 32 -7.59 5.79 -5.59
CA LEU A 32 -8.79 6.63 -5.64
C LEU A 32 -9.16 7.23 -4.28
N LEU A 33 -8.91 6.52 -3.17
CA LEU A 33 -9.18 7.05 -1.82
C LEU A 33 -8.29 8.26 -1.50
N GLY A 34 -7.05 8.29 -1.99
CA GLY A 34 -6.16 9.44 -1.82
C GLY A 34 -6.61 10.66 -2.63
N VAL A 35 -7.20 10.42 -3.81
CA VAL A 35 -7.83 11.48 -4.60
C VAL A 35 -9.09 11.99 -3.91
N ALA A 36 -9.95 11.10 -3.42
CA ALA A 36 -11.16 11.48 -2.68
C ALA A 36 -10.82 12.34 -1.44
N GLU A 37 -9.81 11.95 -0.67
CA GLU A 37 -9.31 12.72 0.46
C GLU A 37 -8.84 14.11 0.01
N ARG A 38 -7.98 14.20 -1.00
CA ARG A 38 -7.42 15.48 -1.45
C ARG A 38 -8.46 16.41 -2.09
N SER A 39 -9.47 15.84 -2.76
CA SER A 39 -10.50 16.61 -3.45
C SER A 39 -11.58 17.15 -2.51
N TRP A 40 -11.77 16.56 -1.33
CA TRP A 40 -12.87 16.89 -0.43
C TRP A 40 -12.42 17.47 0.91
N ALA A 41 -11.34 16.97 1.49
CA ALA A 41 -10.87 17.43 2.79
C ALA A 41 -10.43 18.90 2.73
N ALA A 42 -10.46 19.56 3.89
CA ALA A 42 -9.93 20.91 4.02
C ALA A 42 -8.44 20.96 3.62
N ASP A 43 -7.98 22.16 3.24
CA ASP A 43 -6.56 22.38 2.95
C ASP A 43 -5.73 21.92 4.15
N PRO A 44 -4.76 21.01 3.96
CA PRO A 44 -4.02 20.45 5.07
C PRO A 44 -2.98 21.48 5.57
N ASP A 45 -2.71 21.45 6.88
CA ASP A 45 -1.79 22.39 7.52
C ASP A 45 -0.40 22.41 6.87
N TRP A 46 0.09 21.24 6.44
CA TRP A 46 1.38 21.11 5.78
C TRP A 46 1.47 21.85 4.43
N ALA A 47 0.36 22.08 3.73
CA ALA A 47 0.35 22.77 2.44
C ALA A 47 0.40 24.30 2.58
N THR A 48 0.03 24.82 3.74
CA THR A 48 0.05 26.25 4.06
C THR A 48 1.26 26.68 4.89
N GLU A 49 1.95 25.72 5.49
CA GLU A 49 3.14 25.97 6.31
C GLU A 49 4.31 26.49 5.46
N ALA A 50 4.96 27.57 5.93
CA ALA A 50 6.04 28.23 5.19
C ALA A 50 7.40 27.57 5.46
N ASP A 51 7.60 27.00 6.64
CA ASP A 51 8.81 26.25 6.97
C ASP A 51 8.78 24.85 6.33
N ALA A 52 9.77 24.58 5.47
CA ALA A 52 9.85 23.32 4.74
C ALA A 52 10.02 22.08 5.65
N LYS A 53 10.78 22.20 6.75
CA LYS A 53 11.00 21.08 7.69
C LYS A 53 9.71 20.78 8.45
N LYS A 54 9.06 21.83 8.98
CA LYS A 54 7.81 21.69 9.72
C LYS A 54 6.67 21.18 8.82
N SER A 55 6.58 21.69 7.59
CA SER A 55 5.65 21.17 6.57
C SER A 55 5.87 19.67 6.33
N GLN A 56 7.12 19.23 6.21
CA GLN A 56 7.43 17.81 6.01
C GLN A 56 7.02 16.93 7.20
N GLU A 57 7.18 17.41 8.44
CA GLU A 57 6.75 16.69 9.65
C GLU A 57 5.23 16.56 9.72
N LEU A 58 4.50 17.66 9.48
CA LEU A 58 3.04 17.68 9.40
C LEU A 58 2.52 16.75 8.29
N TYR A 59 3.17 16.75 7.13
CA TYR A 59 2.83 15.84 6.03
C TYR A 59 3.01 14.38 6.43
N LYS A 60 4.13 14.02 7.06
CA LYS A 60 4.40 12.65 7.53
C LYS A 60 3.35 12.20 8.54
N TYR A 61 2.96 13.08 9.46
CA TYR A 61 1.91 12.79 10.44
C TYR A 61 0.56 12.53 9.76
N ALA A 62 0.09 13.49 8.95
CA ALA A 62 -1.18 13.36 8.22
C ALA A 62 -1.21 12.13 7.29
N TRP A 63 -0.10 11.84 6.61
CA TRP A 63 0.05 10.65 5.79
C TRP A 63 -0.06 9.37 6.61
N SER A 64 0.56 9.32 7.78
CA SER A 64 0.48 8.16 8.69
C SER A 64 -0.96 7.92 9.14
N GLU A 65 -1.69 8.98 9.53
CA GLU A 65 -3.11 8.86 9.90
C GLU A 65 -3.96 8.34 8.75
N PHE A 66 -3.85 8.96 7.57
CA PHE A 66 -4.58 8.56 6.38
C PHE A 66 -4.32 7.09 6.02
N VAL A 67 -3.06 6.67 5.97
CA VAL A 67 -2.68 5.30 5.64
C VAL A 67 -3.18 4.30 6.69
N ASN A 68 -3.18 4.66 7.97
CA ASN A 68 -3.76 3.82 9.03
C ASN A 68 -5.26 3.63 8.84
N VAL A 69 -6.01 4.69 8.51
CA VAL A 69 -7.45 4.61 8.27
C VAL A 69 -7.73 3.75 7.04
N VAL A 70 -7.06 4.03 5.92
CA VAL A 70 -7.23 3.26 4.67
C VAL A 70 -6.95 1.78 4.93
N ALA A 71 -5.83 1.44 5.55
CA ALA A 71 -5.40 0.07 5.64
C ALA A 71 -6.11 -0.75 6.73
N LYS A 72 -6.47 -0.13 7.87
CA LYS A 72 -7.13 -0.83 8.98
C LYS A 72 -8.65 -0.83 8.91
N LYS A 73 -9.25 0.12 8.19
CA LYS A 73 -10.71 0.30 8.13
C LYS A 73 -11.27 0.16 6.72
N GLU A 74 -10.82 0.98 5.78
CA GLU A 74 -11.46 1.03 4.45
C GLU A 74 -11.15 -0.19 3.58
N LEU A 75 -9.90 -0.65 3.55
CA LEU A 75 -9.53 -1.84 2.77
C LEU A 75 -10.21 -3.12 3.28
N PRO A 76 -10.26 -3.41 4.60
CA PRO A 76 -11.06 -4.50 5.12
C PRO A 76 -12.55 -4.36 4.82
N ARG A 77 -13.09 -3.13 4.72
CA ARG A 77 -14.48 -2.92 4.29
C ARG A 77 -14.67 -3.30 2.83
N LEU A 78 -13.75 -2.92 1.96
CA LEU A 78 -13.76 -3.23 0.53
C LEU A 78 -13.60 -4.74 0.24
N ASP A 79 -13.04 -5.51 1.16
CA ASP A 79 -12.98 -6.98 1.04
C ASP A 79 -14.37 -7.63 1.03
N TYR A 80 -15.39 -7.00 1.65
CA TYR A 80 -16.75 -7.54 1.76
C TYR A 80 -17.80 -6.72 1.01
N TYR A 81 -17.59 -5.41 0.88
CA TYR A 81 -18.53 -4.51 0.23
C TYR A 81 -18.72 -4.86 -1.25
N GLY A 82 -19.96 -4.87 -1.73
CA GLY A 82 -20.26 -5.11 -3.15
C GLY A 82 -19.82 -6.47 -3.71
N GLY A 83 -19.59 -7.47 -2.86
CA GLY A 83 -19.05 -8.78 -3.28
C GLY A 83 -17.52 -8.89 -3.24
N GLY A 84 -16.83 -7.84 -2.80
CA GLY A 84 -15.38 -7.82 -2.57
C GLY A 84 -14.59 -7.27 -3.75
N PHE A 85 -13.99 -6.09 -3.57
CA PHE A 85 -13.21 -5.40 -4.59
C PHE A 85 -11.80 -5.96 -4.71
N ARG A 86 -11.29 -6.12 -5.93
CA ARG A 86 -9.92 -6.57 -6.24
C ARG A 86 -8.90 -5.44 -6.23
N TYR A 87 -8.90 -4.67 -5.14
CA TYR A 87 -7.91 -3.61 -4.91
C TYR A 87 -6.48 -4.16 -4.86
N ARG A 88 -5.50 -3.32 -5.23
CA ARG A 88 -4.09 -3.70 -5.18
C ARG A 88 -3.61 -3.94 -3.74
N ILE A 89 -3.07 -5.12 -3.50
CA ILE A 89 -2.29 -5.43 -2.30
C ILE A 89 -0.85 -4.99 -2.55
N PRO A 90 -0.24 -4.17 -1.67
CA PRO A 90 1.14 -3.71 -1.87
C PRO A 90 2.12 -4.87 -1.81
N ASP A 91 3.10 -4.82 -2.70
CA ASP A 91 4.20 -5.77 -2.71
C ASP A 91 5.13 -5.50 -1.50
N PRO A 92 5.73 -6.53 -0.90
CA PRO A 92 6.64 -6.35 0.22
C PRO A 92 7.93 -5.67 -0.25
N GLY A 93 8.39 -4.68 0.53
CA GLY A 93 9.70 -4.04 0.32
C GLY A 93 10.77 -4.82 1.07
N ILE A 94 11.86 -5.19 0.40
CA ILE A 94 12.96 -5.99 0.96
C ILE A 94 14.23 -5.15 0.93
N THR A 95 14.94 -5.07 2.04
CA THR A 95 16.28 -4.47 2.11
C THR A 95 17.19 -5.27 3.03
N MET A 96 18.49 -5.21 2.78
CA MET A 96 19.51 -5.80 3.64
C MET A 96 20.12 -4.70 4.51
N GLN A 97 20.08 -4.89 5.83
CA GLN A 97 20.68 -3.98 6.80
C GLN A 97 21.35 -4.81 7.90
N ASP A 98 22.61 -4.52 8.21
CA ASP A 98 23.39 -5.23 9.24
C ASP A 98 23.36 -6.77 9.07
N GLU A 99 23.58 -7.24 7.83
CA GLU A 99 23.53 -8.67 7.44
C GLU A 99 22.18 -9.36 7.69
N LYS A 100 21.12 -8.58 7.91
CA LYS A 100 19.75 -9.08 8.10
C LYS A 100 18.82 -8.56 7.02
N ILE A 101 17.87 -9.41 6.63
CA ILE A 101 16.80 -9.09 5.71
C ILE A 101 15.66 -8.43 6.48
N MET A 102 15.49 -7.14 6.20
CA MET A 102 14.40 -6.30 6.67
C MET A 102 13.30 -6.28 5.60
N VAL A 103 12.07 -6.56 6.01
CA VAL A 103 10.92 -6.56 5.11
C VAL A 103 9.82 -5.69 5.69
N ASN A 104 9.26 -4.82 4.86
CA ASN A 104 8.15 -3.96 5.25
C ASN A 104 7.06 -3.95 4.17
N THR A 105 5.97 -3.25 4.46
CA THR A 105 4.90 -2.98 3.52
C THR A 105 4.50 -1.52 3.62
N GLN A 106 4.04 -0.96 2.50
CA GLN A 106 3.61 0.44 2.42
C GLN A 106 2.38 0.72 3.31
N LEU A 107 1.52 -0.26 3.51
CA LEU A 107 0.26 -0.11 4.23
C LEU A 107 0.24 -0.99 5.49
N PRO A 108 0.04 -0.41 6.70
CA PRO A 108 0.00 -1.17 7.94
C PRO A 108 -1.23 -2.08 7.99
N GLY A 109 -1.11 -3.24 8.64
CA GLY A 109 -2.25 -4.17 8.81
C GLY A 109 -2.36 -5.25 7.75
N PHE A 110 -1.48 -5.25 6.75
CA PHE A 110 -1.22 -6.44 5.94
C PHE A 110 -0.17 -7.33 6.62
N GLU A 111 -0.35 -8.64 6.48
CA GLU A 111 0.60 -9.63 6.95
C GLU A 111 1.62 -9.95 5.85
N ILE A 112 2.90 -10.00 6.19
CA ILE A 112 3.94 -10.48 5.27
C ILE A 112 4.23 -11.93 5.64
N ARG A 113 4.12 -12.84 4.67
CA ARG A 113 4.48 -14.25 4.86
C ARG A 113 5.59 -14.65 3.92
N TYR A 114 6.39 -15.61 4.35
CA TYR A 114 7.58 -15.99 3.62
C TYR A 114 7.87 -17.49 3.65
N THR A 115 8.70 -17.90 2.70
CA THR A 115 9.26 -19.24 2.54
C THR A 115 10.78 -19.11 2.36
N THR A 116 11.52 -20.15 2.76
CA THR A 116 13.00 -20.21 2.71
C THR A 116 13.52 -21.24 1.72
N ASP A 117 12.62 -21.88 0.99
CA ASP A 117 12.88 -22.96 0.02
C ASP A 117 12.58 -22.52 -1.43
N GLY A 118 12.30 -21.23 -1.65
CA GLY A 118 11.93 -20.67 -2.94
C GLY A 118 10.49 -20.96 -3.39
N THR A 119 9.68 -21.69 -2.60
CA THR A 119 8.28 -21.97 -2.93
C THR A 119 7.41 -20.73 -2.79
N LEU A 120 6.22 -20.74 -3.41
CA LEU A 120 5.28 -19.61 -3.31
C LEU A 120 4.68 -19.52 -1.89
N PRO A 121 4.80 -18.36 -1.20
CA PRO A 121 4.17 -18.21 0.11
C PRO A 121 2.64 -18.26 0.01
N THR A 122 2.04 -18.95 0.96
CA THR A 122 0.59 -19.11 1.13
C THR A 122 0.16 -18.48 2.47
N LYS A 123 -1.15 -18.49 2.75
CA LYS A 123 -1.69 -18.01 4.03
C LYS A 123 -1.19 -18.82 5.24
N SER A 124 -0.73 -20.06 5.03
CA SER A 124 -0.16 -20.91 6.09
C SER A 124 1.36 -20.80 6.21
N SER A 125 2.04 -20.09 5.29
CA SER A 125 3.48 -19.85 5.37
C SER A 125 3.86 -19.03 6.61
N LYS A 126 5.14 -19.08 6.98
CA LYS A 126 5.67 -18.41 8.18
C LYS A 126 5.38 -16.92 8.11
N LEU A 127 4.86 -16.37 9.21
CA LEU A 127 4.62 -14.93 9.35
C LEU A 127 5.96 -14.24 9.59
N TYR A 128 6.22 -13.17 8.84
CA TYR A 128 7.38 -12.32 9.06
C TYR A 128 7.09 -11.37 10.24
N THR A 129 7.80 -11.58 11.35
CA THR A 129 7.67 -10.76 12.56
C THR A 129 8.98 -10.10 13.00
N ALA A 130 10.10 -10.55 12.45
CA ALA A 130 11.44 -10.07 12.80
C ALA A 130 12.41 -10.22 11.62
N PRO A 131 13.51 -9.45 11.61
CA PRO A 131 14.54 -9.53 10.58
C PRO A 131 15.15 -10.94 10.48
N LEU A 132 15.42 -11.39 9.25
CA LEU A 132 15.97 -12.73 9.00
C LEU A 132 17.47 -12.68 8.74
N SER A 133 18.21 -13.63 9.29
CA SER A 133 19.65 -13.82 8.98
C SER A 133 19.89 -14.71 7.75
N GLU A 134 18.89 -15.52 7.37
CA GLU A 134 18.93 -16.28 6.12
C GLU A 134 18.85 -15.33 4.93
N THR A 135 19.65 -15.58 3.88
CA THR A 135 19.71 -14.69 2.71
C THR A 135 19.41 -15.39 1.39
N LYS A 136 19.27 -16.73 1.38
CA LYS A 136 19.10 -17.51 0.15
C LYS A 136 17.67 -18.03 -0.01
N ASN A 137 17.22 -18.11 -1.27
CA ASN A 137 15.94 -18.71 -1.65
C ASN A 137 14.72 -18.19 -0.89
N LEU A 138 14.74 -16.90 -0.52
CA LEU A 138 13.63 -16.29 0.19
C LEU A 138 12.55 -15.87 -0.81
N SER A 139 11.30 -16.14 -0.47
CA SER A 139 10.15 -15.56 -1.17
C SER A 139 9.19 -14.95 -0.17
N PHE A 140 8.72 -13.73 -0.46
CA PHE A 140 7.82 -12.96 0.39
C PHE A 140 6.55 -12.62 -0.36
N ARG A 141 5.43 -12.63 0.36
CA ARG A 141 4.13 -12.22 -0.18
C ARG A 141 3.29 -11.56 0.91
N THR A 142 2.65 -10.47 0.54
CA THR A 142 1.76 -9.70 1.42
C THR A 142 0.34 -10.25 1.34
N PHE A 143 -0.35 -10.34 2.48
CA PHE A 143 -1.70 -10.86 2.59
C PHE A 143 -2.62 -9.88 3.34
N ASN A 144 -3.86 -9.75 2.86
CA ASN A 144 -4.91 -9.07 3.63
C ASN A 144 -5.55 -10.04 4.65
N LYS A 145 -6.44 -9.52 5.51
CA LYS A 145 -7.15 -10.32 6.52
C LYS A 145 -8.06 -11.38 5.88
N ALA A 146 -8.64 -11.12 4.71
CA ALA A 146 -9.43 -12.07 3.96
C ALA A 146 -8.61 -13.25 3.40
N GLY A 147 -7.27 -13.14 3.35
CA GLY A 147 -6.37 -14.19 2.84
C GLY A 147 -6.00 -14.05 1.37
N ARG A 148 -6.39 -12.98 0.69
CA ARG A 148 -5.91 -12.63 -0.64
C ARG A 148 -4.44 -12.21 -0.52
N GLY A 149 -3.59 -12.81 -1.35
CA GLY A 149 -2.18 -12.48 -1.44
C GLY A 149 -1.87 -11.59 -2.65
N GLY A 150 -0.96 -10.62 -2.47
CA GLY A 150 -0.40 -9.80 -3.54
C GLY A 150 0.56 -10.57 -4.45
N ARG A 151 1.50 -9.87 -5.09
CA ARG A 151 2.56 -10.54 -5.87
C ARG A 151 3.62 -11.10 -4.92
N THR A 152 4.27 -12.18 -5.36
CA THR A 152 5.41 -12.76 -4.66
C THR A 152 6.69 -12.08 -5.13
N ILE A 153 7.53 -11.66 -4.19
CA ILE A 153 8.86 -11.10 -4.44
C ILE A 153 9.89 -12.08 -3.90
N SER A 154 10.82 -12.52 -4.75
CA SER A 154 11.91 -13.41 -4.34
C SER A 154 13.21 -12.63 -4.11
N TYR A 155 14.03 -13.12 -3.18
CA TYR A 155 15.35 -12.58 -2.85
C TYR A 155 16.37 -13.71 -2.72
N GLY A 156 17.61 -13.46 -3.16
CA GLY A 156 18.71 -14.42 -3.05
C GLY A 156 18.52 -15.67 -3.91
N LYS A 157 17.99 -15.48 -5.13
CA LYS A 157 18.03 -16.48 -6.22
C LYS A 157 19.39 -16.44 -6.91
#